data_AF-A0A377NLL5-F1
#
_entry.id   AF-A0A377NLL5-F1
#
_cell.length_a   1.000
_cell.length_b   1.000
_cell.length_c   1.000
_cell.angle_alpha   90.00
_cell.angle_beta   90.00
_cell.angle_gamma   90.00
#
_symmetry.space_group_name_H-M   'P 1'
#
loop_
_entity.id
_entity.type
_entity.pdbx_description
1 polymer ?
#
loop_
_entity_poly.entity_id
_entity_poly.type
_entity_poly.pdbx_seq_one_letter_code
_entity_poly.pdbx_strand_id
1 'polypeptide(L)'
;MFPQRRHTSRIAATDLLARCTDGVILKRNMAKKPNTAAAGQIRLIGGQWRGRKLPVPNSPGLRPTTDRVRETLFNWLAPMIQGARCLDCFAGSGALGIEALSRYAGSATLLEFERPVAQQLEKNLAVLNAKDATVVNTNALNWLARSGTPFDIVFIDPPFRKGILLETLTLLEQQGWLADEAWIYVEAEVEHGAIPVPAGWRLHREKVAGQVAYRLYHRDITPNAGEEDSEQEQ
;
A
#
# COMPACT_ATOMS: atom_id res chain seq x y z
N MET A 1 -26.02 1.38 89.90
CA MET A 1 -25.35 0.38 90.76
C MET A 1 -23.84 0.53 90.56
N PHE A 2 -23.05 0.65 91.63
CA PHE A 2 -21.56 0.73 91.65
C PHE A 2 -20.94 -0.68 91.93
N PRO A 3 -19.60 -0.91 92.06
CA PRO A 3 -18.37 -0.14 91.71
C PRO A 3 -17.55 -0.89 90.61
N GLN A 4 -16.23 -0.79 90.31
CA GLN A 4 -15.00 -0.06 90.72
C GLN A 4 -14.31 0.52 89.43
N ARG A 5 -13.26 1.35 89.35
CA ARG A 5 -12.15 1.85 90.22
C ARG A 5 -10.89 0.96 90.44
N ARG A 6 -9.88 1.04 89.55
CA ARG A 6 -8.39 0.98 89.77
C ARG A 6 -7.67 1.32 88.43
N HIS A 7 -6.72 2.27 88.34
CA HIS A 7 -5.26 2.22 88.70
C HIS A 7 -4.47 1.22 87.83
N THR A 8 -3.30 1.52 87.22
CA THR A 8 -2.31 2.64 87.25
C THR A 8 -1.89 3.03 85.81
N SER A 9 -1.47 4.24 85.42
CA SER A 9 -0.35 5.13 85.84
C SER A 9 1.08 4.62 85.55
N ARG A 10 1.94 5.55 85.10
CA ARG A 10 3.36 5.46 84.64
C ARG A 10 3.58 4.88 83.23
N ILE A 11 4.33 5.46 82.29
CA ILE A 11 5.51 6.38 82.21
C ILE A 11 6.81 5.63 81.82
N ALA A 12 7.31 6.02 80.64
CA ALA A 12 8.67 6.00 80.07
C ALA A 12 9.79 5.11 80.66
N ALA A 13 10.37 4.30 79.76
CA ALA A 13 11.74 3.78 79.74
C ALA A 13 12.03 3.27 78.31
N THR A 14 13.17 3.50 77.62
CA THR A 14 14.32 4.42 77.80
C THR A 14 14.94 4.66 76.41
N ASP A 15 15.71 5.74 76.20
CA ASP A 15 16.48 5.96 74.96
C ASP A 15 17.41 4.79 74.58
N LEU A 16 17.53 4.50 73.28
CA LEU A 16 18.85 4.31 72.67
C LEU A 16 18.93 4.60 71.15
N LEU A 17 19.54 5.75 70.85
CA LEU A 17 20.41 6.08 69.71
C LEU A 17 20.54 5.09 68.52
N ALA A 18 20.14 5.54 67.32
CA ALA A 18 20.89 5.35 66.07
C ALA A 18 20.51 6.43 65.04
N ARG A 19 21.32 6.62 63.98
CA ARG A 19 21.11 7.62 62.90
C ARG A 19 21.29 6.96 61.52
N CYS A 20 20.80 7.65 60.49
CA CYS A 20 21.00 7.37 59.05
C CYS A 20 20.23 6.12 58.52
N THR A 21 19.76 6.06 57.27
CA THR A 21 19.91 6.99 56.12
C THR A 21 18.70 6.93 55.16
N ASP A 22 18.66 7.87 54.20
CA ASP A 22 18.02 7.77 52.88
C ASP A 22 16.50 7.55 52.77
N GLY A 23 15.76 8.65 52.89
CA GLY A 23 14.37 8.73 52.41
C GLY A 23 14.29 8.75 50.87
N VAL A 24 14.03 7.59 50.26
CA VAL A 24 13.86 7.46 48.80
C VAL A 24 12.58 8.12 48.33
N ILE A 25 12.70 9.31 47.72
CA ILE A 25 11.61 9.97 47.01
C ILE A 25 11.29 9.14 45.75
N LEU A 26 10.14 8.45 45.74
CA LEU A 26 9.59 7.84 44.51
C LEU A 26 9.20 8.94 43.52
N LYS A 27 10.17 9.33 42.68
CA LYS A 27 9.90 10.09 41.47
C LYS A 27 8.96 9.26 40.59
N ARG A 28 7.73 9.73 40.40
CA ARG A 28 6.81 9.16 39.41
C ARG A 28 7.45 9.26 38.03
N ASN A 29 7.96 8.15 37.52
CA ASN A 29 8.35 8.05 36.11
C ASN A 29 7.09 8.27 35.27
N MET A 30 6.95 9.48 34.72
CA MET A 30 5.99 9.70 33.63
C MET A 30 6.43 8.79 32.49
N ALA A 31 5.59 7.81 32.14
CA ALA A 31 5.83 6.99 30.96
C ALA A 31 5.97 7.92 29.76
N LYS A 32 7.15 7.92 29.11
CA LYS A 32 7.31 8.56 27.80
C LYS A 32 6.22 7.98 26.92
N LYS A 33 5.32 8.84 26.41
CA LYS A 33 4.40 8.43 25.34
C LYS A 33 5.24 7.79 24.23
N PRO A 34 4.83 6.64 23.66
CA PRO A 34 5.56 6.05 22.55
C PRO A 34 5.68 7.12 21.47
N ASN A 35 6.90 7.33 20.98
CA ASN A 35 7.18 8.40 20.04
C ASN A 35 6.56 8.05 18.69
N THR A 36 5.30 8.47 18.47
CA THR A 36 4.56 8.24 17.23
C THR A 36 5.28 8.99 16.12
N ALA A 37 6.15 8.28 15.40
CA ALA A 37 6.92 8.83 14.28
C ALA A 37 5.94 9.52 13.32
N ALA A 38 6.16 10.81 13.08
CA ALA A 38 5.16 11.68 12.46
C ALA A 38 4.69 11.11 11.13
N ALA A 39 3.40 10.74 11.06
CA ALA A 39 2.84 10.01 9.93
C ALA A 39 3.02 10.77 8.62
N GLY A 40 3.54 10.08 7.61
CA GLY A 40 3.67 10.61 6.26
C GLY A 40 2.34 11.04 5.66
N GLN A 41 2.40 11.79 4.56
CA GLN A 41 1.22 12.19 3.81
C GLN A 41 1.44 12.01 2.32
N ILE A 42 0.45 11.44 1.63
CA ILE A 42 0.36 11.52 0.16
C ILE A 42 -0.60 12.65 -0.23
N ARG A 43 -0.34 13.28 -1.38
CA ARG A 43 -1.17 14.33 -1.97
C ARG A 43 -1.80 13.84 -3.26
N LEU A 44 -3.07 14.14 -3.49
CA LEU A 44 -3.74 13.86 -4.77
C LEU A 44 -3.54 15.03 -5.73
N ILE A 45 -3.26 14.74 -7.00
CA ILE A 45 -2.67 15.67 -7.97
C ILE A 45 -3.74 16.18 -8.96
N GLY A 46 -4.61 15.29 -9.43
CA GLY A 46 -5.70 15.58 -10.36
C GLY A 46 -7.04 15.04 -9.87
N GLY A 47 -8.08 15.25 -10.67
CA GLY A 47 -9.40 14.64 -10.44
C GLY A 47 -10.24 15.27 -9.32
N GLN A 48 -11.33 14.59 -8.95
CA GLN A 48 -12.35 15.05 -7.97
C GLN A 48 -11.78 15.35 -6.57
N TRP A 49 -10.64 14.76 -6.20
CA TRP A 49 -10.01 14.94 -4.89
C TRP A 49 -8.69 15.73 -4.94
N ARG A 50 -8.41 16.41 -6.07
CA ARG A 50 -7.21 17.23 -6.30
C ARG A 50 -6.86 18.12 -5.09
N GLY A 51 -5.60 18.07 -4.68
CA GLY A 51 -5.06 18.86 -3.57
C GLY A 51 -5.32 18.30 -2.17
N ARG A 52 -6.21 17.31 -2.00
CA ARG A 52 -6.37 16.62 -0.71
C ARG A 52 -5.08 15.91 -0.31
N LYS A 53 -4.83 15.87 1.01
CA LYS A 53 -3.74 15.12 1.63
C LYS A 53 -4.33 13.99 2.47
N LEU A 54 -3.70 12.82 2.44
CA LEU A 54 -4.13 11.63 3.16
C LEU A 54 -2.99 11.14 4.06
N PRO A 55 -3.25 10.82 5.33
CA PRO A 55 -2.24 10.28 6.24
C PRO A 55 -1.88 8.84 5.85
N VAL A 56 -0.59 8.51 5.91
CA VAL A 56 -0.08 7.16 5.63
C VAL A 56 0.85 6.71 6.77
N PRO A 57 0.90 5.40 7.09
CA PRO A 57 1.75 4.92 8.17
C PRO A 57 3.23 5.01 7.75
N ASN A 58 4.13 5.27 8.70
CA ASN A 58 5.56 5.22 8.46
C ASN A 58 6.03 3.76 8.44
N SER A 59 5.79 3.06 7.33
CA SER A 59 6.29 1.70 7.11
C SER A 59 7.68 1.73 6.43
N PRO A 60 8.70 1.05 6.98
CA PRO A 60 10.02 0.97 6.36
C PRO A 60 9.95 0.15 5.07
N GLY A 61 10.04 0.85 3.94
CA GLY A 61 9.86 0.26 2.60
C GLY A 61 9.11 1.18 1.64
N LEU A 62 8.29 2.10 2.16
CA LEU A 62 7.64 3.13 1.36
C LEU A 62 8.68 4.11 0.78
N ARG A 63 9.14 3.87 -0.45
CA ARG A 63 9.64 4.94 -1.32
C ARG A 63 8.41 5.64 -1.91
N PRO A 64 8.06 6.89 -1.52
CA PRO A 64 6.86 7.54 -2.03
C PRO A 64 7.04 7.87 -3.52
N THR A 65 6.25 7.22 -4.39
CA THR A 65 6.17 7.53 -5.82
C THR A 65 5.90 9.03 -6.00
N THR A 66 6.94 9.76 -6.41
CA THR A 66 6.93 11.23 -6.29
C THR A 66 5.78 11.84 -7.10
N ASP A 67 5.26 13.00 -6.67
CA ASP A 67 4.16 13.66 -7.37
C ASP A 67 4.44 13.84 -8.88
N ARG A 68 5.71 14.05 -9.27
CA ARG A 68 6.14 14.18 -10.68
C ARG A 68 6.08 12.86 -11.46
N VAL A 69 6.31 11.71 -10.80
CA VAL A 69 6.19 10.38 -11.42
C VAL A 69 4.71 10.05 -11.63
N ARG A 70 3.89 10.22 -10.59
CA ARG A 70 2.44 10.01 -10.67
C ARG A 70 1.77 10.96 -11.66
N GLU A 71 2.19 12.22 -11.70
CA GLU A 71 1.78 13.18 -12.74
C GLU A 71 2.20 12.73 -14.15
N THR A 72 3.40 12.18 -14.33
CA THR A 72 3.81 11.62 -15.63
C THR A 72 2.90 10.46 -16.05
N LEU A 73 2.69 9.49 -15.15
CA LEU A 73 1.87 8.32 -15.39
C LEU A 73 0.43 8.70 -15.75
N PHE A 74 -0.23 9.51 -14.92
CA PHE A 74 -1.63 9.87 -15.14
C PHE A 74 -1.83 10.95 -16.22
N ASN A 75 -0.75 11.46 -16.81
CA ASN A 75 -0.79 12.19 -18.08
C ASN A 75 -0.66 11.24 -19.29
N TRP A 76 0.02 10.09 -19.16
CA TRP A 76 -0.03 9.02 -20.16
C TRP A 76 -1.40 8.30 -20.17
N LEU A 77 -1.94 7.98 -18.99
CA LEU A 77 -3.23 7.30 -18.83
C LEU A 77 -4.46 8.20 -19.04
N ALA A 78 -4.28 9.51 -19.24
CA ALA A 78 -5.37 10.46 -19.35
C ALA A 78 -6.46 10.11 -20.41
N PRO A 79 -6.14 9.51 -21.57
CA PRO A 79 -7.16 9.12 -22.55
C PRO A 79 -8.02 7.90 -22.17
N MET A 80 -7.53 7.02 -21.29
CA MET A 80 -8.18 5.74 -20.96
C MET A 80 -8.55 5.55 -19.48
N ILE A 81 -8.18 6.49 -18.59
CA ILE A 81 -8.44 6.35 -17.15
C ILE A 81 -9.93 6.46 -16.77
N GLN A 82 -10.75 7.16 -17.56
CA GLN A 82 -12.16 7.38 -17.22
C GLN A 82 -12.99 6.10 -17.44
N GLY A 83 -13.67 5.63 -16.39
CA GLY A 83 -14.47 4.40 -16.40
C GLY A 83 -13.67 3.11 -16.23
N ALA A 84 -12.34 3.17 -16.35
CA ALA A 84 -11.47 1.99 -16.27
C ALA A 84 -11.57 1.25 -14.93
N ARG A 85 -11.50 -0.08 -15.00
CA ARG A 85 -11.34 -0.97 -13.86
C ARG A 85 -9.85 -1.14 -13.59
N CYS A 86 -9.39 -0.58 -12.49
CA CYS A 86 -7.98 -0.60 -12.10
C CYS A 86 -7.64 -1.74 -11.13
N LEU A 87 -6.44 -2.32 -11.26
CA LEU A 87 -5.81 -3.18 -10.26
C LEU A 87 -4.49 -2.54 -9.80
N ASP A 88 -4.29 -2.41 -8.50
CA ASP A 88 -3.05 -1.96 -7.89
C ASP A 88 -2.44 -3.15 -7.13
N CYS A 89 -1.43 -3.78 -7.73
CA CYS A 89 -0.89 -5.07 -7.23
C CYS A 89 -0.07 -4.93 -5.94
N PHE A 90 0.41 -3.72 -5.63
CA PHE A 90 1.29 -3.45 -4.49
C PHE A 90 0.93 -2.07 -3.90
N ALA A 91 -0.34 -1.89 -3.54
CA ALA A 91 -0.95 -0.58 -3.36
C ALA A 91 -0.26 0.30 -2.30
N GLY A 92 0.23 -0.28 -1.19
CA GLY A 92 0.93 0.42 -0.13
C GLY A 92 0.13 1.61 0.39
N SER A 93 0.64 2.82 0.12
CA SER A 93 -0.02 4.09 0.46
C SER A 93 -1.36 4.35 -0.27
N GLY A 94 -1.67 3.60 -1.33
CA GLY A 94 -2.77 3.84 -2.27
C GLY A 94 -2.49 4.96 -3.27
N ALA A 95 -1.24 5.43 -3.39
CA ALA A 95 -0.91 6.64 -4.14
C ALA A 95 -1.19 6.57 -5.66
N LEU A 96 -1.29 5.36 -6.23
CA LEU A 96 -1.71 5.12 -7.61
C LEU A 96 -3.21 4.86 -7.69
N GLY A 97 -3.73 3.80 -7.05
CA GLY A 97 -5.16 3.47 -7.08
C GLY A 97 -6.12 4.58 -6.63
N ILE A 98 -5.77 5.40 -5.63
CA ILE A 98 -6.61 6.55 -5.22
C ILE A 98 -6.53 7.71 -6.24
N GLU A 99 -5.39 7.93 -6.88
CA GLU A 99 -5.23 8.94 -7.93
C GLU A 99 -6.01 8.54 -9.20
N ALA A 100 -6.10 7.23 -9.50
CA ALA A 100 -6.97 6.67 -10.54
C ALA A 100 -8.46 6.95 -10.26
N LEU A 101 -8.95 6.61 -9.07
CA LEU A 101 -10.34 6.90 -8.64
C LEU A 101 -10.64 8.42 -8.58
N SER A 102 -9.65 9.24 -8.20
CA SER A 102 -9.77 10.70 -8.30
C SER A 102 -10.00 11.13 -9.76
N ARG A 103 -9.32 10.48 -10.72
CA ARG A 103 -9.45 10.73 -12.16
C ARG A 103 -10.60 9.97 -12.83
N TYR A 104 -11.59 9.55 -12.04
CA TYR A 104 -12.82 8.89 -12.49
C TYR A 104 -12.63 7.51 -13.12
N ALA A 105 -11.63 6.74 -12.68
CA ALA A 105 -11.63 5.28 -12.85
C ALA A 105 -12.94 4.70 -12.29
N GLY A 106 -13.54 3.74 -13.02
CA GLY A 106 -14.83 3.14 -12.70
C GLY A 106 -14.78 2.17 -11.53
N SER A 107 -13.61 1.60 -11.23
CA SER A 107 -13.32 0.98 -9.93
C SER A 107 -11.82 0.80 -9.72
N ALA A 108 -11.38 0.55 -8.48
CA ALA A 108 -10.01 0.12 -8.19
C ALA A 108 -9.97 -1.00 -7.15
N THR A 109 -9.30 -2.11 -7.49
CA THR A 109 -8.93 -3.18 -6.55
C THR A 109 -7.50 -2.96 -6.09
N LEU A 110 -7.28 -2.88 -4.78
CA LEU A 110 -6.01 -2.51 -4.16
C LEU A 110 -5.49 -3.67 -3.32
N LEU A 111 -4.43 -4.34 -3.76
CA LEU A 111 -3.81 -5.43 -3.02
C LEU A 111 -2.75 -4.87 -2.08
N GLU A 112 -2.82 -5.19 -0.79
CA GLU A 112 -1.84 -4.75 0.20
C GLU A 112 -1.51 -5.87 1.19
N PHE A 113 -0.22 -6.15 1.40
CA PHE A 113 0.23 -7.25 2.25
C PHE A 113 0.25 -6.87 3.75
N GLU A 114 0.75 -5.69 4.08
CA GLU A 114 0.90 -5.23 5.45
C GLU A 114 -0.43 -4.76 6.02
N ARG A 115 -1.04 -5.56 6.90
CA ARG A 115 -2.35 -5.28 7.50
C ARG A 115 -2.49 -3.87 8.11
N PRO A 116 -1.48 -3.28 8.80
CA PRO A 116 -1.58 -1.91 9.29
C PRO A 116 -1.66 -0.86 8.17
N VAL A 117 -1.09 -1.16 7.00
CA VAL A 117 -1.12 -0.30 5.81
C VAL A 117 -2.48 -0.42 5.12
N ALA A 118 -2.97 -1.65 4.89
CA ALA A 118 -4.32 -1.90 4.38
C ALA A 118 -5.40 -1.19 5.23
N GLN A 119 -5.30 -1.29 6.55
CA GLN A 119 -6.23 -0.62 7.49
C GLN A 119 -6.11 0.91 7.51
N GLN A 120 -5.05 1.51 6.98
CA GLN A 120 -4.98 2.96 6.78
C GLN A 120 -5.47 3.37 5.39
N LEU A 121 -5.25 2.52 4.39
CA LEU A 121 -5.79 2.65 3.04
C LEU A 121 -7.33 2.64 3.05
N GLU A 122 -7.95 1.68 3.74
CA GLU A 122 -9.40 1.61 4.00
C GLU A 122 -9.95 2.92 4.60
N LYS A 123 -9.29 3.46 5.64
CA LYS A 123 -9.69 4.71 6.29
C LYS A 123 -9.56 5.91 5.35
N ASN A 124 -8.51 5.94 4.53
CA ASN A 124 -8.29 7.01 3.56
C ASN A 124 -9.39 7.00 2.48
N LEU A 125 -9.80 5.84 1.99
CA LEU A 125 -10.92 5.68 1.06
C LEU A 125 -12.26 6.10 1.70
N ALA A 126 -12.51 5.73 2.96
CA ALA A 126 -13.69 6.16 3.70
C ALA A 126 -13.76 7.70 3.88
N VAL A 127 -12.64 8.37 4.16
CA VAL A 127 -12.53 9.84 4.25
C VAL A 127 -12.76 10.55 2.90
N LEU A 128 -12.60 9.82 1.79
CA LEU A 128 -12.92 10.28 0.44
C LEU A 128 -14.35 9.92 -0.01
N ASN A 129 -15.06 9.08 0.74
CA ASN A 129 -16.32 8.43 0.33
C ASN A 129 -16.16 7.65 -1.00
N ALA A 130 -14.99 7.04 -1.20
CA ALA A 130 -14.65 6.27 -2.39
C ALA A 130 -15.33 4.89 -2.35
N LYS A 131 -16.51 4.78 -2.97
CA LYS A 131 -17.34 3.56 -2.94
C LYS A 131 -16.82 2.47 -3.87
N ASP A 132 -16.24 2.87 -4.99
CA ASP A 132 -15.83 2.01 -6.10
C ASP A 132 -14.42 1.41 -5.87
N ALA A 133 -14.02 1.30 -4.61
CA ALA A 133 -12.69 0.93 -4.15
C ALA A 133 -12.75 -0.31 -3.26
N THR A 134 -11.99 -1.35 -3.60
CA THR A 134 -11.89 -2.58 -2.81
C THR A 134 -10.45 -2.78 -2.33
N VAL A 135 -10.21 -2.76 -1.03
CA VAL A 135 -8.92 -3.16 -0.45
C VAL A 135 -8.94 -4.65 -0.16
N VAL A 136 -7.89 -5.36 -0.56
CA VAL A 136 -7.70 -6.77 -0.25
C VAL A 136 -6.40 -6.93 0.51
N ASN A 137 -6.48 -7.29 1.80
CA ASN A 137 -5.28 -7.57 2.58
C ASN A 137 -4.73 -8.97 2.23
N THR A 138 -3.75 -9.03 1.32
CA THR A 138 -3.25 -10.26 0.70
C THR A 138 -1.80 -10.10 0.22
N ASN A 139 -1.12 -11.22 0.02
CA ASN A 139 0.05 -11.25 -0.87
C ASN A 139 -0.42 -11.21 -2.33
N ALA A 140 0.23 -10.40 -3.17
CA ALA A 140 -0.13 -10.22 -4.58
C ALA A 140 -0.02 -11.51 -5.39
N LEU A 141 1.07 -12.26 -5.25
CA LEU A 141 1.33 -13.50 -6.00
C LEU A 141 0.30 -14.57 -5.66
N ASN A 142 0.02 -14.78 -4.37
CA ASN A 142 -1.03 -15.69 -3.91
C ASN A 142 -2.44 -15.30 -4.42
N TRP A 143 -2.70 -14.00 -4.62
CA TRP A 143 -3.97 -13.51 -5.12
C TRP A 143 -4.08 -13.58 -6.65
N LEU A 144 -2.95 -13.48 -7.36
CA LEU A 144 -2.86 -13.58 -8.81
C LEU A 144 -2.80 -15.04 -9.30
N ALA A 145 -2.33 -15.98 -8.47
CA ALA A 145 -2.23 -17.42 -8.76
C ALA A 145 -3.57 -18.19 -8.85
N ARG A 146 -4.69 -17.46 -8.95
CA ARG A 146 -6.05 -17.98 -9.16
C ARG A 146 -6.64 -17.32 -10.41
N SER A 147 -7.59 -17.99 -11.06
CA SER A 147 -8.30 -17.45 -12.21
C SER A 147 -8.91 -16.08 -11.88
N GLY A 148 -8.67 -15.12 -12.77
CA GLY A 148 -8.94 -13.71 -12.54
C GLY A 148 -10.25 -13.20 -13.08
N THR A 149 -10.34 -11.88 -13.12
CA THR A 149 -11.34 -11.15 -13.89
C THR A 149 -10.59 -9.98 -14.54
N PRO A 150 -10.65 -9.80 -15.87
CA PRO A 150 -9.85 -8.81 -16.59
C PRO A 150 -9.92 -7.40 -15.99
N PHE A 151 -8.81 -6.67 -15.95
CA PHE A 151 -8.70 -5.26 -15.61
C PHE A 151 -8.14 -4.46 -16.79
N ASP A 152 -8.58 -3.21 -16.93
CA ASP A 152 -8.23 -2.33 -18.05
C ASP A 152 -6.89 -1.61 -17.82
N ILE A 153 -6.56 -1.35 -16.55
CA ILE A 153 -5.32 -0.70 -16.11
C ILE A 153 -4.75 -1.44 -14.91
N VAL A 154 -3.46 -1.81 -14.93
CA VAL A 154 -2.78 -2.49 -13.82
C VAL A 154 -1.51 -1.76 -13.41
N PHE A 155 -1.32 -1.56 -12.10
CA PHE A 155 -0.14 -0.93 -11.50
C PHE A 155 0.74 -1.95 -10.78
N ILE A 156 2.05 -1.94 -11.10
CA ILE A 156 3.03 -2.92 -10.61
C ILE A 156 4.27 -2.18 -10.09
N ASP A 157 4.29 -1.87 -8.79
CA ASP A 157 5.43 -1.28 -8.06
C ASP A 157 5.90 -2.24 -6.94
N PRO A 158 6.66 -3.31 -7.27
CA PRO A 158 6.96 -4.39 -6.33
C PRO A 158 8.17 -4.07 -5.43
N PRO A 159 8.15 -4.50 -4.15
CA PRO A 159 9.28 -4.27 -3.23
C PRO A 159 10.55 -5.03 -3.66
N PHE A 160 11.58 -4.26 -4.06
CA PHE A 160 12.99 -4.58 -4.40
C PHE A 160 13.42 -6.05 -4.53
N ARG A 161 12.75 -6.84 -5.38
CA ARG A 161 13.12 -8.22 -5.72
C ARG A 161 12.79 -8.55 -7.18
N LYS A 162 13.83 -8.83 -8.00
CA LYS A 162 13.70 -9.15 -9.44
C LYS A 162 12.64 -10.23 -9.71
N GLY A 163 12.61 -11.28 -8.89
CA GLY A 163 11.69 -12.41 -9.05
C GLY A 163 10.21 -12.06 -8.90
N ILE A 164 9.85 -11.24 -7.89
CA ILE A 164 8.45 -10.87 -7.64
C ILE A 164 7.85 -10.15 -8.85
N LEU A 165 8.63 -9.30 -9.51
CA LEU A 165 8.19 -8.62 -10.72
C LEU A 165 7.84 -9.63 -11.82
N LEU A 166 8.80 -10.48 -12.22
CA LEU A 166 8.58 -11.43 -13.32
C LEU A 166 7.44 -12.42 -13.05
N GLU A 167 7.33 -12.91 -11.82
CA GLU A 167 6.23 -13.77 -11.38
C GLU A 167 4.87 -13.04 -11.46
N THR A 168 4.82 -11.77 -11.04
CA THR A 168 3.62 -10.92 -11.19
C THR A 168 3.21 -10.76 -12.65
N LEU A 169 4.15 -10.44 -13.56
CA LEU A 169 3.86 -10.30 -14.99
C LEU A 169 3.33 -11.61 -15.60
N THR A 170 3.90 -12.74 -15.18
CA THR A 170 3.55 -14.08 -15.67
C THR A 170 2.14 -14.47 -15.23
N LEU A 171 1.81 -14.27 -13.95
CA LEU A 171 0.49 -14.58 -13.41
C LEU A 171 -0.62 -13.68 -13.97
N LEU A 172 -0.34 -12.38 -14.19
CA LEU A 172 -1.31 -11.44 -14.76
C LEU A 172 -1.79 -11.88 -16.16
N GLU A 173 -0.84 -12.31 -17.01
CA GLU A 173 -1.15 -12.80 -18.36
C GLU A 173 -1.83 -14.19 -18.30
N GLN A 174 -1.23 -15.15 -17.60
CA GLN A 174 -1.67 -16.55 -17.64
C GLN A 174 -3.00 -16.81 -16.93
N GLN A 175 -3.40 -15.99 -15.98
CA GLN A 175 -4.60 -16.22 -15.15
C GLN A 175 -5.79 -15.33 -15.53
N GLY A 176 -5.72 -14.57 -16.63
CA GLY A 176 -6.86 -13.78 -17.12
C GLY A 176 -7.16 -12.51 -16.31
N TRP A 177 -6.12 -11.85 -15.79
CA TRP A 177 -6.26 -10.60 -15.03
C TRP A 177 -6.26 -9.34 -15.90
N LEU A 178 -5.98 -9.46 -17.19
CA LEU A 178 -5.83 -8.34 -18.11
C LEU A 178 -6.93 -8.36 -19.17
N ALA A 179 -7.50 -7.19 -19.47
CA ALA A 179 -8.31 -6.97 -20.67
C ALA A 179 -7.46 -7.12 -21.94
N ASP A 180 -8.11 -7.28 -23.08
CA ASP A 180 -7.43 -7.55 -24.35
C ASP A 180 -6.53 -6.38 -24.78
N GLU A 181 -6.99 -5.16 -24.51
CA GLU A 181 -6.32 -3.86 -24.74
C GLU A 181 -5.86 -3.22 -23.41
N ALA A 182 -5.33 -4.03 -22.47
CA ALA A 182 -4.98 -3.57 -21.12
C ALA A 182 -3.71 -2.70 -21.07
N TRP A 183 -3.67 -1.77 -20.11
CA TRP A 183 -2.55 -0.88 -19.86
C TRP A 183 -1.80 -1.25 -18.58
N ILE A 184 -0.56 -1.72 -18.71
CA ILE A 184 0.22 -2.21 -17.57
C ILE A 184 1.36 -1.23 -17.26
N TYR A 185 1.28 -0.61 -16.08
CA TYR A 185 2.35 0.22 -15.52
C TYR A 185 3.29 -0.61 -14.65
N VAL A 186 4.60 -0.43 -14.86
CA VAL A 186 5.66 -1.13 -14.15
C VAL A 186 6.72 -0.16 -13.65
N GLU A 187 7.00 -0.18 -12.34
CA GLU A 187 8.23 0.39 -11.76
C GLU A 187 9.27 -0.71 -11.54
N ALA A 188 10.53 -0.43 -11.89
CA ALA A 188 11.66 -1.31 -11.62
C ALA A 188 12.97 -0.51 -11.52
N GLU A 189 13.96 -0.99 -10.76
CA GLU A 189 15.26 -0.30 -10.71
C GLU A 189 16.07 -0.54 -12.00
N VAL A 190 16.78 0.48 -12.49
CA VAL A 190 17.47 0.46 -13.80
C VAL A 190 18.47 -0.69 -13.94
N GLU A 191 19.08 -1.14 -12.83
CA GLU A 191 19.95 -2.31 -12.72
C GLU A 191 19.24 -3.65 -13.01
N HIS A 192 17.94 -3.64 -13.31
CA HIS A 192 17.18 -4.78 -13.82
C HIS A 192 17.30 -4.93 -15.36
N GLY A 193 17.75 -3.91 -16.07
CA GLY A 193 17.92 -3.93 -17.52
C GLY A 193 16.59 -3.94 -18.28
N ALA A 194 16.57 -4.66 -19.41
CA ALA A 194 15.35 -5.00 -20.13
C ALA A 194 14.58 -6.08 -19.36
N ILE A 195 13.33 -5.80 -19.00
CA ILE A 195 12.45 -6.77 -18.35
C ILE A 195 11.88 -7.69 -19.45
N PRO A 196 12.02 -9.02 -19.38
CA PRO A 196 11.24 -9.92 -20.23
C PRO A 196 9.76 -9.82 -19.85
N VAL A 197 8.95 -9.34 -20.79
CA VAL A 197 7.48 -9.25 -20.69
C VAL A 197 6.82 -10.31 -21.59
N PRO A 198 5.55 -10.69 -21.36
CA PRO A 198 4.82 -11.56 -22.26
C PRO A 198 4.75 -10.99 -23.70
N ALA A 199 4.73 -11.87 -24.71
CA ALA A 199 4.86 -11.47 -26.11
C ALA A 199 3.74 -10.53 -26.62
N GLY A 200 2.55 -10.59 -26.04
CA GLY A 200 1.44 -9.67 -26.34
C GLY A 200 1.60 -8.25 -25.79
N TRP A 201 2.67 -7.95 -25.04
CA TRP A 201 2.87 -6.65 -24.39
C TRP A 201 3.89 -5.79 -25.15
N ARG A 202 3.45 -4.65 -25.66
CA ARG A 202 4.26 -3.68 -26.41
C ARG A 202 4.60 -2.49 -25.50
N LEU A 203 5.87 -2.11 -25.41
CA LEU A 203 6.29 -0.95 -24.62
C LEU A 203 5.78 0.35 -25.28
N HIS A 204 4.81 1.02 -24.65
CA HIS A 204 4.22 2.27 -25.17
C HIS A 204 4.98 3.52 -24.67
N ARG A 205 5.41 3.54 -23.41
CA ARG A 205 6.24 4.62 -22.83
C ARG A 205 7.28 4.07 -21.88
N GLU A 206 8.44 4.72 -21.84
CA GLU A 206 9.45 4.56 -20.79
C GLU A 206 9.90 5.94 -20.30
N LYS A 207 10.28 6.02 -19.02
CA LYS A 207 11.00 7.15 -18.46
C LYS A 207 11.89 6.69 -17.30
N VAL A 208 13.12 7.16 -17.23
CA VAL A 208 14.03 6.89 -16.12
C VAL A 208 14.17 8.15 -15.24
N ALA A 209 14.21 7.98 -13.91
CA ALA A 209 14.65 9.01 -12.98
C ALA A 209 15.54 8.41 -11.88
N GLY A 210 16.81 8.82 -11.85
CA GLY A 210 17.80 8.23 -10.95
C GLY A 210 17.94 6.73 -11.18
N GLN A 211 17.74 5.93 -10.13
CA GLN A 211 17.84 4.47 -10.19
C GLN A 211 16.53 3.76 -10.57
N VAL A 212 15.41 4.46 -10.86
CA VAL A 212 14.11 3.82 -11.19
C VAL A 212 13.70 4.10 -12.63
N ALA A 213 13.23 3.06 -13.32
CA ALA A 213 12.58 3.11 -14.62
C ALA A 213 11.07 2.89 -14.46
N TYR A 214 10.29 3.78 -15.07
CA TYR A 214 8.84 3.77 -15.12
C TYR A 214 8.40 3.42 -16.54
N ARG A 215 7.65 2.33 -16.69
CA ARG A 215 7.26 1.80 -18.01
C ARG A 215 5.75 1.66 -18.08
N LEU A 216 5.19 1.97 -19.24
CA LEU A 216 3.79 1.72 -19.57
C LEU A 216 3.76 0.83 -20.80
N TYR A 217 3.25 -0.38 -20.63
CA TYR A 217 3.01 -1.35 -21.69
C TYR A 217 1.54 -1.31 -22.11
N HIS A 218 1.29 -1.56 -23.39
CA HIS A 218 -0.02 -1.92 -23.92
C HIS A 218 -0.03 -3.42 -24.20
N ARG A 219 -0.99 -4.13 -23.64
CA ARG A 219 -1.36 -5.48 -24.08
C ARG A 219 -2.27 -5.33 -25.29
N ASP A 220 -2.08 -6.19 -26.28
CA ASP A 220 -2.88 -6.24 -27.50
C ASP A 220 -2.98 -7.71 -27.90
N ILE A 221 -4.13 -8.34 -27.60
CA ILE A 221 -4.46 -9.63 -28.21
C ILE A 221 -4.94 -9.37 -29.64
N THR A 222 -4.01 -9.14 -30.56
CA THR A 222 -4.29 -9.35 -31.97
C THR A 222 -4.64 -10.83 -32.13
N PRO A 223 -5.87 -11.22 -32.55
CA PRO A 223 -6.15 -12.61 -32.87
C PRO A 223 -5.22 -13.03 -34.00
N ASN A 224 -4.57 -14.19 -33.87
CA ASN A 224 -3.64 -14.65 -34.88
C ASN A 224 -4.45 -15.10 -36.11
N ALA A 225 -4.67 -14.19 -37.06
CA ALA A 225 -5.46 -14.40 -38.27
C ALA A 225 -4.69 -15.33 -39.23
N GLY A 226 -4.74 -16.63 -38.92
CA GLY A 226 -3.90 -17.65 -39.54
C GLY A 226 -4.14 -19.05 -39.01
N GLU A 227 -5.37 -19.40 -38.63
CA GLU A 227 -5.78 -20.77 -38.28
C GLU A 227 -7.27 -21.02 -38.58
N GLU A 228 -7.73 -20.54 -39.75
CA GLU A 228 -9.02 -20.92 -40.37
C GLU A 228 -8.76 -21.67 -41.69
N ASP A 229 -9.57 -22.70 -41.94
CA ASP A 229 -9.75 -23.49 -43.17
C ASP A 229 -8.51 -24.12 -43.84
N SER A 230 -8.15 -25.31 -43.34
CA SER A 230 -7.48 -26.36 -44.12
C SER A 230 -8.25 -27.70 -44.13
N GLU A 231 -9.60 -27.64 -44.15
CA GLU A 231 -10.49 -28.79 -44.37
C GLU A 231 -11.27 -28.72 -45.70
N GLN A 232 -10.58 -28.44 -46.82
CA GLN A 232 -11.10 -28.71 -48.17
C GLN A 232 -10.02 -29.22 -49.13
N GLU A 233 -9.75 -30.54 -49.12
CA GLU A 233 -9.65 -31.33 -50.36
C GLU A 233 -9.68 -32.85 -50.11
N GLN A 234 -10.49 -33.54 -50.92
CA GLN A 234 -10.56 -35.01 -51.16
C GLN A 234 -11.21 -35.89 -50.06
#